data_AF-A0A967HI14-F1
#
_entry.id   AF-A0A967HI14-F1
#
_cell.length_a   1.000
_cell.length_b   1.000
_cell.length_c   1.000
_cell.angle_alpha   90.00
_cell.angle_beta   90.00
_cell.angle_gamma   90.00
#
_symmetry.space_group_name_H-M   'P 1'
#
loop_
_entity.id
_entity.type
_entity.pdbx_description
1 polymer ?
#
loop_
_entity_poly.entity_id
_entity_poly.type
_entity_poly.pdbx_seq_one_letter_code
_entity_poly.pdbx_strand_id
1 'polypeptide(L)'
;VRAEHIREVPRGTPYRVDWVDGCCLLVRCAAAAAVGGFDEDYFLYYEDADLCQRVGHAGWSILVAPGAEVGHDKSAVPAAHYFHYMTRNRYRFWRKNFGI
;
A
#
# COMPACT_ATOMS: atom_id res chain seq x y z
N VAL A 1 -12.54 -1.62 -10.67
CA VAL A 1 -11.35 -0.74 -10.60
C VAL A 1 -10.16 -1.55 -11.07
N ARG A 2 -9.37 -1.05 -12.03
CA ARG A 2 -8.17 -1.73 -12.56
C ARG A 2 -6.95 -1.09 -11.90
N ALA A 3 -6.30 -1.80 -10.99
CA ALA A 3 -5.03 -1.37 -10.41
C ALA A 3 -3.89 -1.87 -11.30
N GLU A 4 -2.96 -0.99 -11.66
CA GLU A 4 -1.80 -1.33 -12.47
C GLU A 4 -0.51 -1.11 -11.67
N HIS A 5 0.42 -2.04 -11.78
CA HIS A 5 1.75 -1.86 -11.21
C HIS A 5 2.60 -1.05 -12.18
N ILE A 6 2.86 0.21 -11.83
CA ILE A 6 3.71 1.11 -12.60
C ILE A 6 5.16 0.63 -12.47
N ARG A 7 5.71 0.07 -13.54
CA ARG A 7 7.09 -0.45 -13.56
C ARG A 7 8.15 0.63 -13.73
N GLU A 8 7.80 1.72 -14.40
CA GLU A 8 8.67 2.87 -14.63
C GLU A 8 8.02 4.11 -14.04
N VAL A 9 8.63 4.66 -12.99
CA VAL A 9 8.16 5.89 -12.35
C VAL A 9 8.43 7.08 -13.27
N PRO A 10 7.40 7.78 -13.77
CA PRO A 10 7.60 8.99 -14.56
C PRO A 10 8.42 10.02 -13.77
N ARG A 11 9.44 10.60 -14.40
CA ARG A 11 10.24 11.66 -13.79
C ARG A 11 9.46 12.97 -13.74
N GLY A 12 9.83 13.83 -12.79
CA GLY A 12 9.31 15.19 -12.68
C GLY A 12 8.36 15.37 -11.50
N THR A 13 7.18 15.91 -11.76
CA THR A 13 6.24 16.34 -10.70
C THR A 13 5.57 15.16 -10.01
N PRO A 14 5.28 15.24 -8.70
CA PRO A 14 4.50 14.24 -8.01
C PRO A 14 3.15 13.97 -8.68
N TYR A 15 2.75 12.70 -8.72
CA TYR A 15 1.50 12.28 -9.37
C TYR A 15 0.71 11.33 -8.47
N ARG A 16 -0.61 11.32 -8.68
CA ARG A 16 -1.56 10.54 -7.89
C ARG A 16 -1.55 9.07 -8.29
N VAL A 17 -1.67 8.22 -7.28
CA VAL A 17 -1.85 6.77 -7.40
C VAL A 17 -2.87 6.31 -6.36
N ASP A 18 -3.37 5.10 -6.50
CA ASP A 18 -4.30 4.52 -5.52
C ASP A 18 -3.57 4.02 -4.27
N TRP A 19 -2.34 3.53 -4.43
CA TRP A 19 -1.51 3.00 -3.36
C TRP A 19 -0.02 2.99 -3.76
N VAL A 20 0.85 2.82 -2.77
CA VAL A 20 2.31 2.65 -2.93
C VAL A 20 2.80 1.53 -2.01
N ASP A 21 3.92 0.90 -2.37
CA ASP A 21 4.56 -0.13 -1.53
C ASP A 21 5.09 0.47 -0.21
N GLY A 22 4.92 -0.28 0.87
CA GLY A 22 5.42 0.09 2.21
C GLY A 22 6.94 0.14 2.34
N CYS A 23 7.70 -0.36 1.35
CA CYS A 23 9.17 -0.35 1.37
C CYS A 23 9.77 1.06 1.39
N CYS A 24 9.03 2.06 0.88
CA CYS A 24 9.39 3.47 0.96
C CYS A 24 8.13 4.34 1.00
N LEU A 25 7.52 4.44 2.19
CA LEU A 25 6.31 5.21 2.45
C LEU A 25 6.58 6.32 3.47
N LEU A 26 6.19 7.56 3.13
CA LEU A 26 6.09 8.66 4.09
C LEU A 26 4.62 9.04 4.27
N VAL A 27 4.15 9.04 5.51
CA VAL A 27 2.78 9.40 5.87
C VAL A 27 2.76 10.53 6.89
N ARG A 28 1.83 11.49 6.72
CA ARG A 28 1.62 12.54 7.73
C ARG A 28 1.04 11.89 8.99
N CYS A 29 1.57 12.25 10.16
CA CYS A 29 1.06 11.73 11.43
C CYS A 29 -0.45 11.92 11.60
N ALA A 30 -1.00 13.07 11.19
CA ALA A 30 -2.43 13.34 11.23
C ALA A 30 -3.25 12.41 10.30
N ALA A 31 -2.71 12.07 9.12
CA ALA A 31 -3.38 11.15 8.20
C ALA A 31 -3.37 9.72 8.74
N ALA A 32 -2.25 9.26 9.30
CA ALA A 32 -2.15 7.96 9.95
C ALA A 32 -3.07 7.85 11.17
N ALA A 33 -3.06 8.87 12.04
CA ALA A 33 -3.91 8.92 13.23
C ALA A 33 -5.41 8.90 12.89
N ALA A 34 -5.83 9.58 11.81
CA ALA A 34 -7.21 9.63 11.37
C ALA A 34 -7.80 8.25 10.99
N VAL A 35 -6.94 7.28 10.67
CA VAL A 35 -7.37 5.94 10.24
C VAL A 35 -6.88 4.82 11.18
N GLY A 36 -6.21 5.17 12.29
CA GLY A 36 -5.66 4.20 13.24
C GLY A 36 -4.36 3.52 12.81
N GLY A 37 -3.61 4.08 11.85
CA GLY A 37 -2.34 3.51 11.39
C GLY A 37 -2.50 2.22 10.55
N PHE A 38 -1.50 1.35 10.60
CA PHE A 38 -1.57 0.03 9.96
C PHE A 38 -2.59 -0.87 10.69
N ASP A 39 -3.30 -1.70 9.94
CA ASP A 39 -4.20 -2.71 10.52
C ASP A 39 -3.36 -3.93 10.93
N GLU A 40 -3.23 -4.14 12.24
CA GLU A 40 -2.34 -5.16 12.85
C GLU A 40 -2.73 -6.60 12.51
N ASP A 41 -3.92 -6.84 11.96
CA ASP A 41 -4.30 -8.16 11.48
C ASP A 41 -3.57 -8.55 10.19
N TYR A 42 -2.96 -7.59 9.49
CA TYR A 42 -1.99 -7.86 8.43
C TYR A 42 -0.59 -8.03 9.04
N PHE A 43 0.06 -9.15 8.72
CA PHE A 43 1.47 -9.36 9.05
C PHE A 43 2.39 -9.01 7.87
N LEU A 44 2.06 -9.48 6.66
CA LEU A 44 2.82 -9.27 5.43
C LEU A 44 1.88 -9.24 4.23
N TYR A 45 2.09 -8.33 3.29
CA TYR A 45 1.26 -8.08 2.10
C TYR A 45 -0.13 -7.49 2.41
N TYR A 46 -0.50 -6.46 1.64
CA TYR A 46 -1.75 -5.66 1.69
C TYR A 46 -1.88 -4.69 2.86
N GLU A 47 -0.98 -4.66 3.83
CA GLU A 47 -1.02 -3.68 4.93
C GLU A 47 -0.89 -2.24 4.44
N ASP A 48 -0.04 -2.04 3.44
CA ASP A 48 0.25 -0.78 2.77
C ASP A 48 -0.87 -0.34 1.83
N ALA A 49 -1.39 -1.27 1.02
CA ALA A 49 -2.56 -1.03 0.18
C ALA A 49 -3.81 -0.70 1.01
N ASP A 50 -4.04 -1.40 2.13
CA ASP A 50 -5.14 -1.15 3.06
C ASP A 50 -5.00 0.22 3.75
N LEU A 51 -3.78 0.58 4.18
CA LEU A 51 -3.50 1.91 4.72
C LEU A 51 -3.78 2.99 3.68
N CYS A 52 -3.28 2.85 2.45
CA CYS A 52 -3.51 3.80 1.36
C CYS A 52 -4.99 3.97 1.06
N GLN A 53 -5.75 2.86 0.98
CA GLN A 53 -7.19 2.90 0.73
C GLN A 53 -7.93 3.68 1.82
N ARG A 54 -7.65 3.39 3.10
CA ARG A 54 -8.30 4.08 4.23
C ARG A 54 -7.93 5.55 4.31
N VAL A 55 -6.65 5.88 4.12
CA VAL A 55 -6.16 7.28 4.09
C VAL A 55 -6.80 8.04 2.93
N GLY A 56 -6.92 7.42 1.76
CA GLY A 56 -7.61 7.96 0.59
C GLY A 56 -9.09 8.22 0.85
N HIS A 57 -9.79 7.27 1.48
CA HIS A 57 -11.20 7.43 1.88
C HIS A 57 -11.39 8.54 2.92
N ALA A 58 -10.38 8.81 3.75
CA ALA A 58 -10.35 9.93 4.69
C ALA A 58 -10.03 11.30 4.02
N GLY A 59 -9.97 11.35 2.68
CA GLY A 59 -9.79 12.58 1.90
C GLY A 59 -8.33 12.98 1.64
N TRP A 60 -7.37 12.16 2.06
CA TRP A 60 -5.95 12.42 1.78
C TRP A 60 -5.57 11.91 0.39
N SER A 61 -4.46 12.43 -0.12
CA SER A 61 -3.95 12.07 -1.44
C SER A 61 -2.74 11.15 -1.30
N ILE A 62 -2.70 10.08 -2.09
CA ILE A 62 -1.55 9.20 -2.21
C ILE A 62 -0.79 9.63 -3.46
N LEU A 63 0.51 9.87 -3.30
CA LEU A 63 1.36 10.40 -4.35
C LEU A 63 2.66 9.60 -4.43
N VAL A 64 3.14 9.40 -5.64
CA VAL A 64 4.54 9.07 -5.88
C VAL A 64 5.32 10.38 -6.00
N ALA A 65 6.48 10.47 -5.34
CA ALA A 65 7.40 11.59 -5.44
C ALA A 65 8.64 11.16 -6.25
N PRO A 66 8.70 11.43 -7.57
CA PRO A 66 9.74 10.86 -8.44
C PRO A 66 11.18 11.26 -8.08
N GLY A 67 11.36 12.38 -7.37
CA GLY A 67 12.67 12.82 -6.90
C GLY A 67 13.15 12.15 -5.60
N ALA A 68 12.31 11.35 -4.95
CA ALA A 68 12.65 10.59 -3.76
C ALA A 68 12.91 9.13 -4.16
N GLU A 69 14.19 8.78 -4.32
CA GLU A 69 14.62 7.44 -4.75
C GLU A 69 15.27 6.69 -3.58
N VAL A 70 14.87 5.43 -3.40
CA VAL A 70 15.43 4.51 -2.39
C VAL A 70 15.68 3.16 -3.05
N GLY A 71 16.86 2.58 -2.80
CA GLY A 71 17.18 1.21 -3.21
C GLY A 71 16.49 0.20 -2.29
N HIS A 72 15.83 -0.80 -2.87
CA HIS A 72 15.18 -1.87 -2.12
C HIS A 72 15.63 -3.24 -2.62
N ASP A 73 16.40 -3.94 -1.79
CA ASP A 73 16.83 -5.30 -2.05
C ASP A 73 15.68 -6.28 -1.77
N LYS A 74 15.22 -6.95 -2.83
CA LYS A 74 14.10 -7.87 -2.74
C LYS A 74 14.53 -9.15 -2.04
N SER A 75 13.90 -9.43 -0.91
CA SER A 75 13.98 -10.73 -0.23
C SER A 75 12.76 -11.58 -0.53
N ALA A 76 12.93 -12.89 -0.52
CA ALA A 76 11.85 -13.85 -0.68
C ALA A 76 11.49 -14.48 0.67
N VAL A 77 10.20 -14.73 0.88
CA VAL A 77 9.71 -15.56 1.97
C VAL A 77 9.43 -16.98 1.47
N PRO A 78 9.38 -17.99 2.36
CA PRO A 78 8.97 -19.34 1.97
C PRO A 78 7.65 -19.33 1.21
N ALA A 79 7.53 -20.11 0.15
CA ALA A 79 6.37 -20.12 -0.74
C ALA A 79 5.05 -20.34 0.03
N ALA A 80 5.05 -21.22 1.05
CA ALA A 80 3.89 -21.44 1.89
C ALA A 80 3.43 -20.16 2.63
N HIS A 81 4.36 -19.38 3.17
CA HIS A 81 4.04 -18.10 3.81
C HIS A 81 3.54 -17.08 2.79
N TYR A 82 4.19 -17.00 1.62
CA TYR A 82 3.74 -16.13 0.53
C TYR A 82 2.28 -16.42 0.17
N PHE A 83 1.95 -17.67 -0.16
CA PHE A 83 0.60 -18.06 -0.56
C PHE A 83 -0.42 -17.89 0.57
N HIS A 84 -0.05 -18.22 1.81
CA HIS A 84 -0.92 -18.03 2.97
C HIS A 84 -1.30 -16.55 3.15
N TYR A 85 -0.30 -15.67 3.28
CA TYR A 85 -0.55 -14.25 3.53
C TYR A 85 -1.19 -13.56 2.33
N MET A 86 -0.69 -13.79 1.11
CA MET A 86 -1.25 -13.20 -0.11
C MET A 86 -2.73 -13.57 -0.29
N THR A 87 -3.09 -14.83 -0.08
CA THR A 87 -4.48 -15.29 -0.26
C THR A 87 -5.40 -14.75 0.83
N ARG A 88 -5.01 -14.92 2.10
CA ARG A 88 -5.78 -14.45 3.26
C ARG A 88 -6.00 -12.94 3.22
N ASN A 89 -4.92 -12.19 2.96
CA ASN A 89 -4.94 -10.73 3.02
C ASN A 89 -5.63 -10.11 1.82
N ARG A 90 -5.49 -10.71 0.63
CA ARG A 90 -6.29 -10.29 -0.54
C ARG A 90 -7.77 -10.38 -0.22
N TYR A 91 -8.26 -11.53 0.25
CA TYR A 91 -9.67 -11.69 0.59
C TYR A 91 -10.12 -10.68 1.66
N ARG A 92 -9.33 -10.52 2.74
CA ARG A 92 -9.60 -9.53 3.79
C ARG A 92 -9.70 -8.11 3.24
N PHE A 93 -8.76 -7.70 2.40
CA PHE A 93 -8.71 -6.36 1.80
C PHE A 93 -9.97 -6.09 0.95
N TRP A 94 -10.34 -7.04 0.09
CA TRP A 94 -11.53 -6.91 -0.75
C TRP A 94 -12.82 -6.82 0.07
N ARG A 95 -12.99 -7.71 1.05
CA ARG A 95 -14.15 -7.69 1.94
C ARG A 95 -14.25 -6.39 2.74
N LYS A 96 -13.13 -5.92 3.28
CA LYS A 96 -13.07 -4.72 4.13
C LYS A 96 -13.33 -3.44 3.35
N ASN A 97 -12.78 -3.32 2.14
CA ASN A 97 -12.79 -2.06 1.40
C ASN A 97 -13.87 -2.01 0.29
N PHE A 98 -14.41 -3.16 -0.14
CA PHE A 98 -15.34 -3.25 -1.28
C PHE A 98 -16.58 -4.11 -1.01
N GLY A 99 -16.68 -4.78 0.16
CA GLY A 99 -17.89 -5.52 0.55
C GLY A 99 -18.15 -6.81 -0.23
N ILE A 100 -17.13 -7.38 -0.88
CA ILE A 100 -17.20 -8.64 -1.64
C ILE A 100 -16.36 -9.75 -1.00
#